data_AF-K0IBT8-F1
#
_entry.id   AF-K0IBT8-F1
#
_cell.length_a   1.000
_cell.length_b   1.000
_cell.length_c   1.000
_cell.angle_alpha   90.00
_cell.angle_beta   90.00
_cell.angle_gamma   90.00
#
_symmetry.space_group_name_H-M   'P 1'
#
loop_
_entity.id
_entity.type
_entity.pdbx_description
1 polymer ?
#
loop_
_entity_poly.entity_id
_entity_poly.type
_entity_poly.pdbx_seq_one_letter_code
_entity_poly.pdbx_strand_id
1 'polypeptide(L)'
;MDDCLDDTIEFLDRKILQLDREIKKMATTDDRYARHLMTIPGISYYAALLISAEIADINRFSDYEHLCSYAKLIPGTYQSGDKQYQRPDMKGNDMLNWIMIQCTHVHVQYCDSIRHL
;
A
#
# COMPACT_ATOMS: atom_id res chain seq x y z
N MET A 1 -25.78 -32.76 -9.88
CA MET A 1 -24.31 -32.59 -9.81
C MET A 1 -23.96 -31.11 -9.74
N ASP A 2 -24.74 -30.22 -10.38
CA ASP A 2 -24.58 -28.76 -10.27
C ASP A 2 -24.94 -28.16 -8.90
N ASP A 3 -25.94 -28.69 -8.17
CA ASP A 3 -26.34 -28.14 -6.85
C ASP A 3 -25.22 -28.15 -5.79
N CYS A 4 -24.36 -29.18 -5.80
CA CYS A 4 -23.25 -29.29 -4.84
C CYS A 4 -22.11 -28.30 -5.12
N LEU A 5 -21.93 -27.91 -6.39
CA LEU A 5 -20.97 -26.89 -6.77
C LEU A 5 -21.45 -25.51 -6.32
N ASP A 6 -22.76 -25.24 -6.44
CA ASP A 6 -23.37 -23.99 -6.00
C ASP A 6 -23.29 -23.84 -4.48
N ASP A 7 -23.59 -24.91 -3.71
CA ASP A 7 -23.41 -24.93 -2.25
C ASP A 7 -21.96 -24.65 -1.81
N THR A 8 -20.99 -25.19 -2.56
CA THR A 8 -19.56 -25.01 -2.27
C THR A 8 -19.14 -23.55 -2.53
N ILE A 9 -19.60 -22.97 -3.64
CA ILE A 9 -19.34 -21.56 -3.98
C ILE A 9 -19.94 -20.65 -2.91
N GLU A 10 -21.20 -20.87 -2.54
CA GLU A 10 -21.87 -20.06 -1.51
C GLU A 10 -21.18 -20.17 -0.14
N PHE A 11 -20.67 -21.35 0.21
CA PHE A 11 -19.88 -21.53 1.43
C PHE A 11 -18.58 -20.70 1.40
N LEU A 12 -17.84 -20.73 0.29
CA LEU A 12 -16.59 -19.99 0.15
C LEU A 12 -16.83 -18.48 0.13
N ASP A 13 -17.88 -18.01 -0.54
CA ASP A 13 -18.24 -16.58 -0.55
C ASP A 13 -18.58 -16.08 0.85
N ARG A 14 -19.33 -16.86 1.63
CA ARG A 14 -19.58 -16.52 3.05
C ARG A 14 -18.28 -16.42 3.85
N LYS A 15 -17.32 -17.32 3.60
CA LYS A 15 -16.02 -17.29 4.27
C LYS A 15 -15.17 -16.09 3.87
N ILE A 16 -15.16 -15.74 2.58
CA ILE A 16 -14.49 -14.53 2.08
C ILE A 16 -15.08 -13.29 2.75
N LEU A 17 -16.41 -13.16 2.76
CA LEU A 17 -17.09 -12.04 3.40
C LEU A 17 -16.85 -11.95 4.90
N GLN A 18 -16.69 -13.09 5.58
CA GLN A 18 -16.32 -13.10 7.00
C GLN A 18 -14.91 -12.53 7.19
N LEU A 19 -13.94 -13.01 6.41
CA LEU A 19 -12.55 -12.54 6.48
C LEU A 19 -12.43 -11.07 6.11
N ASP A 20 -13.15 -10.59 5.09
CA ASP A 20 -13.15 -9.18 4.71
C ASP A 20 -13.63 -8.27 5.86
N ARG A 21 -14.64 -8.70 6.61
CA ARG A 21 -15.11 -7.95 7.79
C ARG A 21 -14.05 -7.91 8.87
N GLU A 22 -13.35 -9.01 9.11
CA GLU A 22 -12.28 -9.09 10.10
C GLU A 22 -11.11 -8.19 9.71
N ILE A 23 -10.66 -8.23 8.46
CA ILE A 23 -9.59 -7.35 7.94
C ILE A 23 -10.01 -5.88 8.06
N LYS A 24 -11.24 -5.55 7.66
CA LYS A 24 -11.75 -4.17 7.79
C LYS A 24 -11.78 -3.72 9.24
N LYS A 25 -12.15 -4.60 10.18
CA LYS A 25 -12.13 -4.29 11.61
C LYS A 25 -10.70 -4.01 12.09
N MET A 26 -9.72 -4.84 11.70
CA MET A 26 -8.31 -4.63 12.05
C MET A 26 -7.83 -3.26 11.56
N ALA A 27 -8.09 -2.91 10.30
CA ALA A 27 -7.69 -1.63 9.72
C ALA A 27 -8.33 -0.42 10.41
N THR A 28 -9.58 -0.55 10.84
CA THR A 28 -10.37 0.58 11.38
C THR A 28 -10.28 0.71 12.89
N THR A 29 -9.98 -0.37 13.62
CA THR A 29 -10.06 -0.42 15.09
C THR A 29 -8.71 -0.70 15.75
N ASP A 30 -7.95 -1.65 15.22
CA ASP A 30 -6.80 -2.20 15.93
C ASP A 30 -5.49 -1.51 15.53
N ASP A 31 -5.35 -1.14 14.25
CA ASP A 31 -4.17 -0.44 13.73
C ASP A 31 -4.42 1.07 13.56
N ARG A 32 -3.76 1.87 14.41
CA ARG A 32 -3.88 3.34 14.37
C ARG A 32 -3.30 3.95 13.10
N TYR A 33 -2.22 3.37 12.54
CA TYR A 33 -1.56 3.90 11.35
C TYR A 33 -2.39 3.57 10.12
N ALA A 34 -2.92 2.35 10.03
CA ALA A 34 -3.83 1.98 8.96
C ALA A 34 -5.07 2.89 8.95
N ARG A 35 -5.69 3.13 10.11
CA ARG A 35 -6.81 4.07 10.23
C ARG A 35 -6.45 5.47 9.73
N HIS A 36 -5.25 5.96 10.06
CA HIS A 36 -4.81 7.28 9.61
C HIS A 36 -4.57 7.32 8.10
N LEU A 37 -3.93 6.29 7.54
CA LEU A 37 -3.68 6.16 6.09
C LEU A 37 -4.98 6.11 5.28
N MET A 38 -6.02 5.45 5.78
CA MET A 38 -7.34 5.40 5.14
C MET A 38 -8.04 6.76 5.01
N THR A 39 -7.55 7.81 5.68
CA THR A 39 -8.05 9.18 5.48
C THR A 39 -7.60 9.78 4.15
N ILE A 40 -6.55 9.22 3.53
CA ILE A 40 -6.02 9.65 2.26
C ILE A 40 -6.86 9.02 1.14
N PRO A 41 -7.43 9.82 0.21
CA PRO A 41 -8.17 9.30 -0.92
C PRO A 41 -7.30 8.32 -1.72
N GLY A 42 -7.85 7.19 -2.14
CA GLY A 42 -7.10 6.17 -2.89
C GLY A 42 -6.38 5.13 -2.03
N ILE A 43 -6.36 5.28 -0.69
CA ILE A 43 -5.86 4.23 0.21
C ILE A 43 -7.04 3.46 0.83
N SER A 44 -7.16 2.18 0.49
CA SER A 44 -8.17 1.27 1.03
C SER A 44 -7.70 0.61 2.34
N TYR A 45 -8.61 -0.09 3.04
CA TYR A 45 -8.27 -0.78 4.31
C TYR A 45 -7.15 -1.82 4.13
N TYR A 46 -7.14 -2.54 3.01
CA TYR A 46 -6.11 -3.54 2.72
C TYR A 46 -4.76 -2.86 2.45
N ALA A 47 -4.77 -1.84 1.60
CA ALA A 47 -3.56 -1.07 1.29
C ALA A 47 -2.97 -0.41 2.54
N ALA A 48 -3.82 0.16 3.39
CA ALA A 48 -3.42 0.78 4.65
C ALA A 48 -2.76 -0.21 5.62
N LEU A 49 -3.36 -1.41 5.79
CA LEU A 49 -2.77 -2.46 6.61
C LEU A 49 -1.45 -2.96 6.04
N LEU A 50 -1.37 -3.14 4.72
CA LEU A 50 -0.14 -3.57 4.06
C LEU A 50 0.98 -2.54 4.26
N ILE A 51 0.70 -1.26 4.01
CA ILE A 51 1.68 -0.18 4.26
C ILE A 51 2.11 -0.17 5.72
N SER A 52 1.17 -0.27 6.65
CA SER A 52 1.46 -0.32 8.10
C SER A 52 2.37 -1.51 8.44
N ALA A 53 2.07 -2.69 7.91
CA ALA A 53 2.85 -3.91 8.14
C ALA A 53 4.28 -3.83 7.56
N GLU A 54 4.44 -3.26 6.37
CA GLU A 54 5.75 -3.12 5.72
C GLU A 54 6.65 -2.07 6.41
N ILE A 55 6.04 -1.03 6.97
CA ILE A 55 6.74 -0.01 7.77
C ILE A 55 7.04 -0.55 9.18
N ALA A 56 6.12 -1.30 9.78
CA ALA A 56 6.14 -1.82 11.14
C ALA A 56 6.30 -0.72 12.21
N ASP A 57 7.55 -0.33 12.51
CA ASP A 57 7.83 0.78 13.43
C ASP A 57 8.36 1.98 12.66
N ILE A 58 7.60 3.07 12.69
CA ILE A 58 7.97 4.34 12.04
C ILE A 58 9.23 4.96 12.64
N ASN A 59 9.55 4.69 13.92
CA ASN A 59 10.70 5.27 14.61
C ASN A 59 12.04 4.65 14.19
N ARG A 60 12.03 3.58 13.37
CA ARG A 60 13.25 3.00 12.79
C ARG A 60 13.89 3.90 11.72
N PHE A 61 13.14 4.89 11.24
CA PHE A 61 13.61 5.89 10.28
C PHE A 61 13.93 7.20 11.00
N SER A 62 15.05 7.83 10.66
CA SER A 62 15.44 9.12 11.23
C SER A 62 14.54 10.27 10.79
N ASP A 63 14.02 10.19 9.55
CA ASP A 63 13.14 11.18 8.95
C ASP A 63 12.29 10.54 7.83
N TYR A 64 11.42 11.36 7.22
CA TYR A 64 10.55 10.92 6.12
C TYR A 64 11.32 10.59 4.83
N GLU A 65 12.49 11.18 4.60
CA GLU A 65 13.29 10.93 3.39
C GLU A 65 13.86 9.52 3.39
N HIS A 66 14.29 9.04 4.56
CA HIS A 66 14.75 7.66 4.74
C HIS A 66 13.63 6.65 4.51
N LEU A 67 12.41 6.96 4.97
CA LEU A 67 11.23 6.15 4.67
C LEU A 67 10.90 6.15 3.17
N CYS A 68 10.90 7.32 2.53
CA CYS A 68 10.63 7.43 1.10
C CYS A 68 11.69 6.72 0.24
N SER A 69 12.96 6.78 0.64
CA SER A 69 14.05 6.01 0.03
C SER A 69 13.82 4.51 0.21
N TYR A 70 13.43 4.06 1.40
CA TYR A 70 13.10 2.65 1.68
C TYR A 70 11.89 2.15 0.87
N ALA A 71 10.88 2.99 0.67
CA ALA A 71 9.72 2.75 -0.18
C ALA A 71 10.03 2.88 -1.69
N LYS A 72 11.28 3.19 -2.05
CA LYS A 72 11.75 3.41 -3.42
C LYS A 72 10.98 4.51 -4.18
N LEU A 73 10.51 5.54 -3.48
CA LEU A 73 9.74 6.65 -4.07
C LEU A 73 10.63 7.78 -4.61
N ILE A 74 11.91 7.85 -4.18
CA ILE A 74 12.85 8.91 -4.55
C ILE A 74 13.98 8.31 -5.40
N PRO A 75 14.17 8.68 -6.68
CA PRO A 75 15.14 8.05 -7.56
C PRO A 75 16.57 8.09 -6.97
N GLY A 76 17.25 6.95 -6.94
CA GLY A 76 18.63 6.87 -6.46
C GLY A 76 19.60 7.55 -7.41
N THR A 77 20.49 8.40 -6.89
CA THR A 77 21.58 9.00 -7.68
C THR A 77 22.87 8.21 -7.52
N TYR A 78 23.51 7.85 -8.63
CA TYR A 78 24.86 7.31 -8.65
C TYR A 78 25.79 8.27 -9.37
N GLN A 79 26.82 8.75 -8.68
CA GLN A 79 27.86 9.59 -9.25
C GLN A 79 29.19 8.84 -9.22
N SER A 80 29.84 8.72 -10.38
CA SER A 80 31.20 8.19 -10.51
C SER A 80 32.04 9.23 -11.24
N GLY A 81 32.97 9.84 -10.52
CA GLY A 81 33.74 10.98 -11.01
C GLY A 81 32.81 12.13 -11.44
N ASP A 82 32.93 12.52 -12.70
CA ASP A 82 32.20 13.67 -13.30
C ASP A 82 30.86 13.28 -13.95
N LYS A 83 30.46 12.00 -13.87
CA LYS A 83 29.21 11.51 -14.47
C LYS A 83 28.19 11.13 -13.39
N GLN A 84 26.99 11.68 -13.52
CA GLN A 84 25.83 11.38 -12.68
C GLN A 84 24.80 10.59 -13.49
N TYR A 85 24.32 9.50 -12.91
CA TYR A 85 23.26 8.66 -13.46
C TYR A 85 22.17 8.42 -12.41
N GLN A 86 20.91 8.35 -12.85
CA GLN A 86 19.82 7.86 -12.02
C GLN A 86 19.80 6.32 -12.09
N ARG A 87 19.74 5.65 -10.93
CA ARG A 87 19.72 4.19 -10.84
C ARG A 87 18.29 3.67 -10.68
N PRO A 88 17.84 2.71 -11.52
CA PRO A 88 16.59 1.99 -11.30
C PRO A 88 16.65 0.97 -10.15
N ASP A 89 17.85 0.44 -9.86
CA ASP A 89 18.10 -0.60 -8.85
C ASP A 89 18.23 0.01 -7.45
N MET A 90 17.09 0.41 -6.90
CA MET A 90 17.01 0.94 -5.55
C MET A 90 16.80 -0.19 -4.55
N LYS A 91 17.61 -0.21 -3.48
CA LYS A 91 17.43 -1.15 -2.37
C LYS A 91 16.32 -0.63 -1.45
N GLY A 92 15.41 -1.51 -1.06
CA GLY A 92 14.24 -1.14 -0.28
C GLY A 92 13.14 -2.18 -0.41
N ASN A 93 11.93 -1.80 -0.04
CA ASN A 93 10.78 -2.69 0.02
C ASN A 93 9.96 -2.61 -1.26
N ASP A 94 9.99 -3.68 -2.06
CA ASP A 94 9.27 -3.78 -3.32
C ASP A 94 7.74 -3.83 -3.13
N MET A 95 7.26 -4.46 -2.06
CA MET A 95 5.84 -4.53 -1.76
C MET A 95 5.28 -3.15 -1.41
N LEU A 96 6.01 -2.41 -0.57
CA LEU A 96 5.66 -1.04 -0.20
C LEU A 96 5.67 -0.12 -1.42
N ASN A 97 6.66 -0.25 -2.31
CA ASN A 97 6.68 0.52 -3.54
C ASN A 97 5.47 0.21 -4.44
N TRP A 98 5.21 -1.08 -4.68
CA TRP A 98 4.11 -1.53 -5.52
C TRP A 98 2.76 -1.00 -5.02
N ILE A 99 2.46 -1.16 -3.72
CA ILE A 99 1.16 -0.72 -3.18
C ILE A 99 1.01 0.81 -3.23
N MET A 100 2.10 1.56 -3.01
CA MET A 100 2.07 3.02 -3.11
C MET A 100 1.78 3.48 -4.54
N ILE A 101 2.33 2.81 -5.54
CA ILE A 101 2.02 3.09 -6.96
C ILE A 101 0.54 2.81 -7.24
N GLN A 102 -0.01 1.69 -6.74
CA GLN A 102 -1.43 1.38 -6.92
C GLN A 102 -2.33 2.44 -6.26
N CYS A 103 -2.02 2.82 -5.03
CA CYS A 103 -2.77 3.87 -4.32
C CYS A 103 -2.72 5.20 -5.07
N THR A 104 -1.57 5.55 -5.63
CA THR A 104 -1.40 6.78 -6.43
C THR A 104 -2.27 6.75 -7.69
N HIS A 105 -2.32 5.62 -8.40
CA HIS A 105 -3.16 5.49 -9.59
C HIS A 105 -4.64 5.67 -9.26
N VAL A 106 -5.12 5.05 -8.17
CA VAL A 106 -6.49 5.24 -7.68
C VAL A 106 -6.70 6.70 -7.26
N HIS A 107 -5.76 7.29 -6.54
CA HIS A 107 -5.85 8.69 -6.12
C HIS A 107 -6.02 9.64 -7.32
N VAL A 108 -5.22 9.49 -8.38
CA VAL A 108 -5.35 10.29 -9.61
C VAL A 108 -6.69 10.05 -10.33
N GLN A 109 -7.21 8.83 -10.30
CA GLN A 109 -8.49 8.52 -10.92
C GLN A 109 -9.68 9.18 -10.21
N TYR A 110 -9.67 9.19 -8.87
CA TYR A 110 -10.84 9.58 -8.07
C TYR A 110 -10.71 10.96 -7.41
N CYS A 111 -9.53 11.59 -7.40
CA CYS A 111 -9.33 12.91 -6.79
C CYS A 111 -9.28 14.01 -7.86
N ASP A 112 -10.26 14.92 -7.83
CA ASP A 112 -10.37 16.04 -8.78
C ASP A 112 -9.30 17.13 -8.57
N SER A 113 -8.70 17.20 -7.38
CA SER A 113 -7.67 18.20 -7.05
C SER A 113 -6.40 18.10 -7.90
N ILE A 114 -6.10 16.91 -8.45
CA ILE A 114 -4.91 16.69 -9.32
C ILE A 114 -5.26 16.82 -10.81
N ARG A 115 -6.55 16.74 -11.20
CA ARG A 115 -6.95 16.86 -12.61
C ARG A 115 -6.72 18.25 -13.21
N HIS A 116 -6.40 19.24 -12.38
CA HIS A 116 -6.17 20.62 -12.78
C HIS A 116 -4.70 21.08 -12.65
N LEU A 117 -3.78 20.18 -12.33
CA LEU A 117 -2.32 20.40 -12.36
C LEU A 117 -1.74 19.97 -13.71
#